data_AF-A0AAD3Z9S8-F1
#
_entry.id   AF-A0AAD3Z9S8-F1
#
_cell.length_a   1.000
_cell.length_b   1.000
_cell.length_c   1.000
_cell.angle_alpha   90.00
_cell.angle_beta   90.00
_cell.angle_gamma   90.00
#
_symmetry.space_group_name_H-M   'P 1'
#
loop_
_entity.id
_entity.type
_entity.pdbx_description
1 polymer ?
#
loop_
_entity_poly.entity_id
_entity_poly.type
_entity_poly.pdbx_seq_one_letter_code
_entity_poly.pdbx_strand_id
1 'polypeptide(L)'
;MARGLDTATPCSQATIDAVIREGYTFIVRYYCTGNLSKKLRLDEARRLSDSGLWVVAVFQDYNNAVHRFSSSLGAANAKAAYEYAGGAIGQPSETPIYFAVDFDATHAQAEGPIRDYFVAVNDVFAAAGGKYKVGVYGSGAVCRYIKDDCKLADYSWLSMS
;
A
#
# COMPACT_ATOMS: atom_id res chain seq x y z
N MET A 1 0.51 11.44 -18.65
CA MET A 1 0.30 10.73 -17.36
C MET A 1 1.62 10.13 -16.92
N ALA A 2 1.90 10.12 -15.61
CA ALA A 2 3.06 9.42 -15.07
C ALA A 2 2.92 7.90 -15.27
N ARG A 3 4.02 7.21 -15.54
CA ARG A 3 4.06 5.74 -15.65
C ARG A 3 4.75 5.17 -14.42
N GLY A 4 4.22 4.07 -13.90
CA GLY A 4 4.86 3.31 -12.84
C GLY A 4 4.62 1.82 -13.01
N LEU A 5 5.34 1.04 -12.20
CA LEU A 5 5.16 -0.40 -12.09
C LEU A 5 5.18 -0.79 -10.62
N ASP A 6 4.59 -1.93 -10.27
CA ASP A 6 4.86 -2.60 -9.00
C ASP A 6 5.77 -3.80 -9.24
N THR A 7 6.51 -4.19 -8.21
CA THR A 7 7.27 -5.43 -8.24
C THR A 7 7.41 -5.98 -6.84
N ALA A 8 7.21 -7.28 -6.67
CA ALA A 8 7.53 -7.95 -5.41
C ALA A 8 9.05 -8.12 -5.25
N THR A 9 9.81 -8.19 -6.35
CA THR A 9 11.27 -8.40 -6.32
C THR A 9 11.99 -7.09 -6.01
N PRO A 10 12.99 -7.10 -5.10
CA PRO A 10 13.84 -5.93 -4.85
C PRO A 10 14.51 -5.44 -6.14
N CYS A 11 14.51 -4.13 -6.35
CA CYS A 11 15.05 -3.53 -7.55
C CYS A 11 16.59 -3.49 -7.49
N SER A 12 17.23 -4.18 -8.43
CA SER A 12 18.67 -4.04 -8.69
C SER A 12 18.96 -2.73 -9.43
N GLN A 13 20.22 -2.28 -9.47
CA GLN A 13 20.57 -1.09 -10.26
C GLN A 13 20.20 -1.26 -11.74
N ALA A 14 20.44 -2.44 -12.32
CA ALA A 14 20.05 -2.73 -13.71
C ALA A 14 18.53 -2.61 -13.92
N THR A 15 17.73 -3.00 -12.93
CA THR A 15 16.27 -2.82 -12.95
C THR A 15 15.91 -1.33 -12.95
N ILE A 16 16.54 -0.54 -12.08
CA ILE A 16 16.32 0.91 -11.97
C ILE A 16 16.67 1.60 -13.29
N ASP A 17 17.84 1.30 -13.86
CA ASP A 17 18.29 1.89 -15.13
C ASP A 17 17.32 1.55 -16.28
N ALA A 18 16.82 0.33 -16.32
CA ALA A 18 15.83 -0.09 -17.31
C ALA A 18 14.50 0.65 -17.13
N VAL A 19 13.98 0.74 -15.90
CA VAL A 19 12.74 1.47 -15.58
C VAL A 19 12.82 2.93 -16.04
N ILE A 20 13.93 3.61 -15.73
CA ILE A 20 14.16 5.01 -16.11
C ILE A 20 14.24 5.14 -17.64
N ARG A 21 15.00 4.27 -18.31
CA ARG A 21 15.14 4.28 -19.76
C ARG A 21 13.80 4.10 -20.48
N GLU A 22 12.92 3.28 -19.93
CA GLU A 22 11.57 3.04 -20.46
C GLU A 22 10.57 4.16 -20.10
N GLY A 23 11.01 5.21 -19.40
CA GLY A 23 10.21 6.39 -19.08
C GLY A 23 9.24 6.20 -17.90
N TYR A 24 9.46 5.21 -17.05
CA TYR A 24 8.74 5.07 -15.79
C TYR A 24 9.31 6.05 -14.75
N THR A 25 8.42 6.55 -13.90
CA THR A 25 8.68 7.65 -12.96
C THR A 25 8.49 7.24 -11.51
N PHE A 26 7.83 6.11 -11.25
CA PHE A 26 7.64 5.58 -9.92
C PHE A 26 7.62 4.06 -9.88
N ILE A 27 8.01 3.49 -8.74
CA ILE A 27 7.88 2.06 -8.47
C ILE A 27 7.06 1.88 -7.19
N VAL A 28 6.08 0.98 -7.24
CA VAL A 28 5.34 0.54 -6.07
C VAL A 28 6.11 -0.61 -5.40
N ARG A 29 6.40 -0.47 -4.12
CA ARG A 29 7.13 -1.45 -3.31
C ARG A 29 6.39 -1.77 -2.02
N TYR A 30 6.72 -2.91 -1.45
CA TYR A 30 5.85 -3.56 -0.48
C TYR A 30 6.31 -3.37 0.96
N TYR A 31 5.35 -3.03 1.82
CA TYR A 31 5.40 -3.28 3.25
C TYR A 31 4.70 -4.59 3.55
N CYS A 32 5.28 -5.38 4.44
CA CYS A 32 4.75 -6.67 4.87
C CYS A 32 5.45 -7.09 6.16
N THR A 33 4.85 -8.01 6.91
CA THR A 33 5.42 -8.61 8.12
C THR A 33 6.04 -9.98 7.84
N GLY A 34 5.46 -10.78 6.95
CA GLY A 34 5.85 -12.18 6.73
C GLY A 34 6.84 -12.42 5.59
N ASN A 35 6.72 -11.71 4.47
CA ASN A 35 7.52 -11.99 3.27
C ASN A 35 8.73 -11.06 3.13
N LEU A 36 9.85 -11.42 3.76
CA LEU A 36 11.06 -10.59 3.81
C LEU A 36 11.81 -10.44 2.47
N SER A 37 11.57 -11.32 1.49
CA SER A 37 12.14 -11.16 0.15
C SER A 37 11.39 -10.11 -0.66
N LYS A 38 10.11 -9.89 -0.34
CA LYS A 38 9.24 -8.89 -1.00
C LYS A 38 9.38 -7.48 -0.41
N LYS A 39 9.68 -7.41 0.89
CA LYS A 39 9.70 -6.20 1.70
C LYS A 39 10.72 -5.16 1.21
N LEU A 40 10.27 -3.92 1.00
CA LEU A 40 11.12 -2.76 0.71
C LEU A 40 12.13 -2.56 1.84
N ARG A 41 13.39 -2.28 1.51
CA ARG A 41 14.44 -1.95 2.49
C ARG A 41 14.91 -0.52 2.34
N LEU A 42 15.50 0.05 3.39
CA LEU A 42 15.96 1.44 3.39
C LEU A 42 17.01 1.72 2.30
N ASP A 43 17.96 0.80 2.12
CA ASP A 43 18.99 0.92 1.09
C ASP A 43 18.39 0.89 -0.32
N GLU A 44 17.37 0.05 -0.55
CA GLU A 44 16.61 0.02 -1.80
C GLU A 44 15.82 1.32 -2.02
N ALA A 45 15.10 1.79 -1.00
CA ALA A 45 14.31 3.03 -1.06
C ALA A 45 15.19 4.26 -1.39
N ARG A 46 16.40 4.31 -0.82
CA ARG A 46 17.40 5.35 -1.12
C ARG A 46 17.90 5.24 -2.54
N ARG A 47 18.35 4.06 -2.99
CA ARG A 47 18.79 3.86 -4.39
C ARG A 47 17.73 4.27 -5.41
N LEU A 48 16.46 3.92 -5.17
CA LEU A 48 15.34 4.31 -6.02
C LEU A 48 15.17 5.83 -6.06
N SER A 49 15.09 6.47 -4.89
CA SER A 49 14.89 7.92 -4.77
C SER A 49 16.08 8.72 -5.31
N ASP A 50 17.31 8.30 -5.03
CA ASP A 50 18.55 8.92 -5.50
C ASP A 50 18.69 8.84 -7.03
N SER A 51 18.05 7.84 -7.65
CA SER A 51 17.95 7.70 -9.11
C SER A 51 16.79 8.50 -9.73
N GLY A 52 16.06 9.28 -8.92
CA GLY A 52 14.97 10.14 -9.37
C GLY A 52 13.60 9.45 -9.51
N LEU A 53 13.46 8.20 -9.04
CA LEU A 53 12.17 7.50 -9.03
C LEU A 53 11.40 7.79 -7.74
N TRP A 54 10.09 8.03 -7.87
CA TRP A 54 9.21 8.03 -6.70
C TRP A 54 8.99 6.60 -6.20
N VAL A 55 8.93 6.43 -4.89
CA VAL A 55 8.57 5.15 -4.27
C VAL A 55 7.18 5.24 -3.69
N VAL A 56 6.28 4.37 -4.13
CA VAL A 56 4.91 4.26 -3.60
C VAL A 56 4.83 3.01 -2.73
N ALA A 57 4.29 3.14 -1.52
CA ALA A 57 4.21 2.03 -0.57
C ALA A 57 2.84 1.33 -0.62
N VAL A 58 2.85 0.00 -0.67
CA VAL A 58 1.66 -0.83 -0.47
C VAL A 58 1.90 -1.88 0.62
N PHE A 59 1.02 -1.95 1.59
CA PHE A 59 0.99 -3.00 2.59
C PHE A 59 0.25 -4.23 2.05
N GLN A 60 0.93 -5.38 2.03
CA GLN A 60 0.32 -6.66 1.69
C GLN A 60 1.12 -7.84 2.28
N ASP A 61 0.56 -8.49 3.29
CA ASP A 61 1.00 -9.82 3.73
C ASP A 61 0.22 -10.93 3.02
N TYR A 62 -1.11 -10.82 3.08
CA TYR A 62 -2.05 -11.70 2.39
C TYR A 62 -3.03 -10.84 1.63
N ASN A 63 -4.26 -10.68 2.13
CA ASN A 63 -5.30 -9.86 1.53
C ASN A 63 -5.96 -10.43 0.26
N ASN A 64 -5.82 -11.74 0.02
CA ASN A 64 -6.35 -12.44 -1.15
C ASN A 64 -7.61 -13.27 -0.87
N ALA A 65 -8.29 -13.04 0.26
CA ALA A 65 -9.57 -13.67 0.60
C ALA A 65 -10.27 -12.90 1.73
N VAL A 66 -11.60 -12.97 1.81
CA VAL A 66 -12.40 -12.22 2.79
C VAL A 66 -12.01 -12.47 4.26
N HIS A 67 -11.63 -13.70 4.62
CA HIS A 67 -11.22 -14.03 6.00
C HIS A 67 -9.88 -13.39 6.41
N ARG A 68 -9.20 -12.70 5.50
CA ARG A 68 -8.01 -11.87 5.77
C ARG A 68 -8.35 -10.43 6.13
N PHE A 69 -9.65 -10.13 6.32
CA PHE A 69 -10.15 -8.81 6.69
C PHE A 69 -10.98 -8.91 7.96
N SER A 70 -10.65 -8.05 8.92
CA SER A 70 -11.37 -7.83 10.18
C SER A 70 -10.81 -6.55 10.81
N SER A 71 -11.50 -5.96 11.79
CA SER A 71 -10.94 -4.82 12.53
C SER A 71 -9.62 -5.17 13.24
N SER A 72 -9.49 -6.38 13.78
CA SER A 72 -8.25 -6.81 14.46
C SER A 72 -7.06 -6.91 13.51
N LEU A 73 -7.25 -7.48 12.32
CA LEU A 73 -6.22 -7.52 11.27
C LEU A 73 -5.95 -6.13 10.70
N GLY A 74 -6.97 -5.28 10.57
CA GLY A 74 -6.85 -3.88 10.16
C GLY A 74 -5.91 -3.12 11.08
N ALA A 75 -6.19 -3.16 12.38
CA ALA A 75 -5.37 -2.48 13.37
C ALA A 75 -3.93 -3.01 13.41
N ALA A 76 -3.74 -4.34 13.37
CA ALA A 76 -2.41 -4.96 13.40
C ALA A 76 -1.58 -4.58 12.17
N ASN A 77 -2.16 -4.68 10.97
CA ASN A 77 -1.50 -4.35 9.72
C ASN A 77 -1.21 -2.85 9.63
N ALA A 78 -2.15 -2.00 10.05
CA ALA A 78 -1.97 -0.56 10.07
C ALA A 78 -0.82 -0.15 10.98
N LYS A 79 -0.76 -0.72 12.20
CA LYS A 79 0.33 -0.47 13.14
C LYS A 79 1.67 -0.86 12.55
N ALA A 80 1.76 -2.08 12.01
CA ALA A 80 2.99 -2.57 11.38
C ALA A 80 3.42 -1.69 10.19
N ALA A 81 2.49 -1.27 9.34
CA ALA A 81 2.76 -0.39 8.21
C ALA A 81 3.26 0.99 8.65
N TYR A 82 2.58 1.61 9.61
CA TYR A 82 2.90 2.95 10.12
C TYR A 82 4.26 3.00 10.79
N GLU A 83 4.54 2.03 11.69
CA GLU A 83 5.82 1.91 12.38
C GLU A 83 6.96 1.64 11.38
N TYR A 84 6.73 0.79 10.37
CA TYR A 84 7.74 0.49 9.37
C TYR A 84 8.05 1.69 8.47
N ALA A 85 7.01 2.40 8.02
CA ALA A 85 7.13 3.60 7.20
C ALA A 85 8.00 4.67 7.90
N GLY A 86 7.71 4.96 9.17
CA GLY A 86 8.43 5.97 9.94
C GLY A 86 9.79 5.52 10.44
N GLY A 87 9.85 4.35 11.08
CA GLY A 87 11.03 3.89 11.83
C GLY A 87 12.09 3.22 10.97
N ALA A 88 11.70 2.51 9.90
CA ALA A 88 12.64 1.74 9.09
C ALA A 88 12.95 2.39 7.75
N ILE A 89 11.93 2.93 7.06
CA ILE A 89 12.09 3.49 5.72
C ILE A 89 12.32 5.01 5.74
N GLY A 90 11.76 5.71 6.73
CA GLY A 90 11.78 7.17 6.74
C GLY A 90 10.88 7.76 5.65
N GLN A 91 9.74 7.11 5.37
CA GLN A 91 8.77 7.59 4.38
C GLN A 91 8.36 9.05 4.71
N PRO A 92 8.32 9.95 3.71
CA PRO A 92 7.91 11.34 3.91
C PRO A 92 6.46 11.45 4.41
N SER A 93 6.21 12.43 5.28
CA SER A 93 4.86 12.74 5.77
C SER A 93 3.92 13.12 4.61
N GLU A 94 2.61 13.00 4.84
CA GLU A 94 1.55 13.29 3.87
C GLU A 94 1.56 12.44 2.59
N THR A 95 2.37 11.37 2.56
CA THR A 95 2.37 10.38 1.47
C THR A 95 1.52 9.15 1.83
N PRO A 96 0.91 8.47 0.84
CA PRO A 96 0.01 7.35 1.11
C PRO A 96 0.75 6.05 1.43
N ILE A 97 0.10 5.23 2.25
CA ILE A 97 0.34 3.78 2.31
C ILE A 97 -0.93 3.10 1.81
N TYR A 98 -0.82 2.37 0.70
CA TYR A 98 -1.95 1.61 0.16
C TYR A 98 -2.13 0.31 0.93
N PHE A 99 -3.36 -0.08 1.24
CA PHE A 99 -3.70 -1.39 1.79
C PHE A 99 -4.39 -2.22 0.73
N ALA A 100 -3.85 -3.41 0.47
CA ALA A 100 -4.33 -4.27 -0.60
C ALA A 100 -5.65 -4.98 -0.25
N VAL A 101 -6.53 -5.07 -1.24
CA VAL A 101 -7.67 -5.98 -1.34
C VAL A 101 -7.48 -6.76 -2.65
N ASP A 102 -6.72 -7.84 -2.56
CA ASP A 102 -6.14 -8.56 -3.69
C ASP A 102 -6.95 -9.80 -4.06
N PHE A 103 -8.27 -9.62 -4.20
CA PHE A 103 -9.22 -10.63 -4.67
C PHE A 103 -10.52 -9.98 -5.14
N ASP A 104 -11.33 -10.73 -5.89
CA ASP A 104 -12.63 -10.28 -6.37
C ASP A 104 -13.68 -10.27 -5.25
N ALA A 105 -13.64 -9.23 -4.42
CA ALA A 105 -14.58 -9.05 -3.33
C ALA A 105 -15.99 -8.74 -3.84
N THR A 106 -17.00 -9.40 -3.28
CA THR A 106 -18.40 -9.04 -3.52
C THR A 106 -18.74 -7.75 -2.76
N HIS A 107 -19.85 -7.10 -3.15
CA HIS A 107 -20.32 -5.91 -2.45
C HIS A 107 -20.54 -6.15 -0.95
N ALA A 108 -21.20 -7.25 -0.56
CA ALA A 108 -21.40 -7.58 0.85
C ALA A 108 -20.08 -7.78 1.64
N GLN A 109 -19.04 -8.31 0.97
CA GLN A 109 -17.71 -8.44 1.58
C GLN A 109 -17.03 -7.08 1.73
N ALA A 110 -17.25 -6.17 0.77
CA ALA A 110 -16.80 -4.79 0.85
C ALA A 110 -17.48 -4.04 2.01
N GLU A 111 -18.81 -4.16 2.15
CA GLU A 111 -19.61 -3.48 3.17
C GLU A 111 -19.34 -3.97 4.59
N GLY A 112 -19.00 -5.26 4.76
CA GLY A 112 -18.68 -5.84 6.06
C GLY A 112 -17.17 -5.90 6.34
N PRO A 113 -16.52 -7.08 6.23
CA PRO A 113 -15.15 -7.27 6.72
C PRO A 113 -14.11 -6.29 6.19
N ILE A 114 -14.21 -5.88 4.92
CA ILE A 114 -13.25 -4.94 4.31
C ILE A 114 -13.46 -3.53 4.87
N ARG A 115 -14.70 -3.04 4.97
CA ARG A 115 -14.99 -1.75 5.64
C ARG A 115 -14.48 -1.75 7.07
N ASP A 116 -14.76 -2.79 7.84
CA ASP A 116 -14.33 -2.92 9.24
C ASP A 116 -12.80 -2.92 9.38
N TYR A 117 -12.10 -3.52 8.41
CA TYR A 117 -10.65 -3.46 8.30
C TYR A 117 -10.17 -2.01 8.07
N PHE A 118 -10.76 -1.30 7.10
CA PHE A 118 -10.36 0.08 6.78
C PHE A 118 -10.73 1.10 7.88
N VAL A 119 -11.81 0.90 8.61
CA VAL A 119 -12.12 1.70 9.82
C VAL A 119 -10.97 1.57 10.83
N ALA A 120 -10.57 0.34 11.16
CA ALA A 120 -9.48 0.10 12.10
C ALA A 120 -8.13 0.63 11.60
N VAL A 121 -7.88 0.61 10.29
CA VAL A 121 -6.69 1.25 9.69
C VAL A 121 -6.67 2.75 9.97
N ASN A 122 -7.80 3.44 9.73
CA ASN A 122 -7.91 4.88 9.97
C ASN A 122 -7.78 5.22 11.45
N ASP A 123 -8.40 4.44 12.35
CA ASP A 123 -8.29 4.65 13.80
C ASP A 123 -6.84 4.58 14.27
N VAL A 124 -6.07 3.60 13.78
CA VAL A 124 -4.64 3.47 14.12
C VAL A 124 -3.84 4.64 13.56
N PHE A 125 -4.08 5.04 12.31
CA PHE A 125 -3.35 6.15 11.70
C PHE A 125 -3.64 7.47 12.42
N ALA A 126 -4.90 7.72 12.78
CA ALA A 126 -5.31 8.89 13.56
C ALA A 126 -4.67 8.88 14.96
N ALA A 127 -4.73 7.75 15.67
CA ALA A 127 -4.12 7.61 17.00
C ALA A 127 -2.59 7.78 16.98
N ALA A 128 -1.93 7.42 15.88
CA ALA A 128 -0.49 7.56 15.71
C ALA A 128 -0.06 8.97 15.24
N GLY A 129 -0.99 9.92 15.10
CA GLY A 129 -0.73 11.31 14.75
C GLY A 129 -0.97 11.68 13.29
N GLY A 130 -1.52 10.78 12.48
CA GLY A 130 -1.98 11.08 11.11
C GLY A 130 -0.88 11.44 10.11
N LYS A 131 0.36 10.99 10.33
CA LYS A 131 1.53 11.37 9.50
C LYS A 131 1.44 10.90 8.04
N TYR A 132 0.77 9.78 7.79
CA TYR A 132 0.64 9.15 6.47
C TYR A 132 -0.82 9.12 6.05
N LYS A 133 -1.06 9.11 4.73
CA LYS A 133 -2.41 8.98 4.16
C LYS A 133 -2.79 7.52 3.95
N VAL A 134 -4.08 7.21 3.93
CA VAL A 134 -4.57 5.85 3.70
C VAL A 134 -4.94 5.70 2.23
N GLY A 135 -4.39 4.68 1.56
CA GLY A 135 -4.76 4.30 0.21
C GLY A 135 -5.44 2.92 0.18
N VAL A 136 -6.30 2.68 -0.81
CA VAL A 136 -6.86 1.35 -1.10
C VAL A 136 -6.36 0.86 -2.46
N TYR A 137 -5.87 -0.39 -2.51
CA TYR A 137 -5.61 -1.10 -3.76
C TYR A 137 -6.63 -2.23 -3.93
N GLY A 138 -7.23 -2.39 -5.11
CA GLY A 138 -8.15 -3.49 -5.40
C GLY A 138 -9.05 -3.23 -6.61
N SER A 139 -10.13 -4.00 -6.72
CA SER A 139 -11.10 -3.87 -7.81
C SER A 139 -11.78 -2.49 -7.79
N GLY A 140 -12.32 -2.07 -8.95
CA GLY A 140 -12.99 -0.78 -9.07
C GLY A 140 -14.17 -0.61 -8.11
N ALA A 141 -14.90 -1.69 -7.84
CA ALA A 141 -15.99 -1.70 -6.87
C ALA A 141 -15.47 -1.45 -5.44
N VAL A 142 -14.39 -2.11 -5.04
CA VAL A 142 -13.76 -1.92 -3.72
C VAL A 142 -13.19 -0.52 -3.60
N CYS A 143 -12.43 -0.05 -4.59
CA CYS A 143 -11.86 1.29 -4.59
C CYS A 143 -12.93 2.36 -4.44
N ARG A 144 -14.00 2.29 -5.24
CA ARG A 144 -15.13 3.23 -5.15
C ARG A 144 -15.78 3.18 -3.78
N TYR A 145 -16.12 1.98 -3.30
CA TYR A 145 -16.84 1.84 -2.03
C TYR A 145 -16.01 2.37 -0.84
N ILE A 146 -14.74 1.99 -0.73
CA ILE A 146 -13.88 2.39 0.40
C ILE A 146 -13.52 3.87 0.33
N LYS A 147 -13.11 4.37 -0.83
CA LYS A 147 -12.67 5.78 -0.99
C LYS A 147 -13.85 6.73 -1.07
N ASP A 148 -14.82 6.47 -1.95
CA ASP A 148 -15.84 7.45 -2.30
C ASP A 148 -17.10 7.33 -1.44
N ASP A 149 -17.57 6.12 -1.15
CA ASP A 149 -18.82 5.93 -0.37
C ASP A 149 -18.54 5.99 1.15
N CYS A 150 -17.50 5.31 1.61
CA CYS A 150 -17.14 5.26 3.04
C CYS A 150 -16.22 6.39 3.50
N LYS A 151 -15.49 7.05 2.58
CA LYS A 151 -14.46 8.06 2.90
C LYS A 151 -13.35 7.54 3.83
N LEU A 152 -12.96 6.28 3.68
CA LEU A 152 -11.92 5.61 4.49
C LEU A 152 -10.56 5.51 3.80
N ALA A 153 -10.41 6.07 2.61
CA ALA A 153 -9.13 6.20 1.92
C ALA A 153 -9.07 7.55 1.21
N ASP A 154 -7.88 8.14 1.16
CA ASP A 154 -7.61 9.37 0.40
C ASP A 154 -7.31 9.04 -1.07
N TYR A 155 -6.68 7.89 -1.32
CA TYR A 155 -6.21 7.46 -2.63
C TYR A 155 -6.69 6.06 -3.00
N SER A 156 -6.78 5.80 -4.30
CA SER A 156 -7.16 4.49 -4.84
C SER A 156 -6.21 4.07 -5.95
N TRP A 157 -5.74 2.83 -5.90
CA TRP A 157 -5.02 2.17 -6.98
C TRP A 157 -5.90 1.02 -7.51
N LEU A 158 -6.43 1.22 -8.72
CA LEU A 158 -7.29 0.25 -9.39
C LEU A 158 -6.46 -0.94 -9.88
N SER A 159 -6.85 -2.17 -9.52
CA SER A 159 -6.33 -3.38 -10.16
C SER A 159 -6.84 -3.48 -11.59
N MET A 160 -5.97 -3.85 -12.52
CA MET A 160 -6.43 -4.37 -13.82
C MET A 160 -6.77 -5.85 -13.63
N SER A 161 -7.98 -6.12 -13.14
CA SER A 161 -8.59 -7.45 -13.15
C SER A 161 -9.61 -7.59 -14.28
#